data_AF-A0A846SWE0-F1
#
_entry.id   AF-A0A846SWE0-F1
#
_cell.length_a   1.000
_cell.length_b   1.000
_cell.length_c   1.000
_cell.angle_alpha   90.00
_cell.angle_beta   90.00
_cell.angle_gamma   90.00
#
_symmetry.space_group_name_H-M   'P 1'
#
loop_
_entity.id
_entity.type
_entity.pdbx_description
1 polymer ?
#
loop_
_entity_poly.entity_id
_entity_poly.type
_entity_poly.pdbx_seq_one_letter_code
_entity_poly.pdbx_strand_id
1 'polypeptide(L)'
;MALILDIAGVAARAGLTSVAGSARAADLAAQAEAERLHDVCSLLLFHNAPDEPCAVPLDLVQRIERIAPDRIERIGGQRTMQYRGSSLLLMTLADVAGVHPVDDAQDLAVLVCSVRGREVGLLGAMPVDVVETRVMIDQATHRQRASPVPP
;
A
#
# COMPACT_ATOMS: atom_id res chain seq x y z
N MET A 1 -14.32 1.50 9.18
CA MET A 1 -14.25 0.72 7.92
C MET A 1 -12.85 0.96 7.37
N ALA A 2 -12.03 -0.07 7.18
CA ALA A 2 -10.63 0.11 6.75
C ALA A 2 -10.47 -0.12 5.24
N LEU A 3 -9.58 0.62 4.61
CA LEU A 3 -9.23 0.42 3.20
C LEU A 3 -8.18 -0.69 3.07
N ILE A 4 -8.53 -1.80 2.39
CA ILE A 4 -7.58 -2.90 2.13
C ILE A 4 -6.80 -2.61 0.84
N LEU A 5 -5.48 -2.70 0.90
CA LEU A 5 -4.59 -2.21 -0.15
C LEU A 5 -3.88 -3.33 -0.91
N ASP A 6 -3.93 -3.26 -2.24
CA ASP A 6 -3.02 -3.99 -3.14
C ASP A 6 -1.74 -3.17 -3.34
N ILE A 7 -0.68 -3.53 -2.61
CA ILE A 7 0.62 -2.84 -2.66
C ILE A 7 1.22 -2.86 -4.07
N ALA A 8 1.02 -3.93 -4.84
CA ALA A 8 1.54 -4.02 -6.20
C ALA A 8 0.80 -3.05 -7.13
N GLY A 9 -0.53 -2.93 -6.98
CA GLY A 9 -1.35 -1.93 -7.67
C GLY A 9 -0.98 -0.49 -7.29
N VAL A 10 -0.74 -0.23 -6.00
CA VAL A 10 -0.25 1.07 -5.51
C VAL A 10 1.11 1.41 -6.16
N ALA A 11 2.05 0.46 -6.15
CA ALA A 11 3.36 0.65 -6.76
C ALA A 11 3.31 0.91 -8.28
N ALA A 12 2.48 0.16 -9.00
CA ALA A 12 2.32 0.33 -10.44
C ALA A 12 1.75 1.72 -10.78
N ARG A 13 0.75 2.19 -10.01
CA ARG A 13 0.13 3.50 -10.20
C ARG A 13 1.04 4.66 -9.80
N ALA A 14 1.96 4.44 -8.86
CA ALA A 14 3.01 5.39 -8.48
C ALA A 14 4.15 5.50 -9.51
N GLY A 15 4.06 4.82 -10.66
CA GLY A 15 5.03 4.95 -11.76
C GLY A 15 6.32 4.15 -11.55
N LEU A 16 6.33 3.16 -10.66
CA LEU A 16 7.53 2.37 -10.35
C LEU A 16 7.89 1.30 -11.38
N THR A 17 7.06 1.14 -12.39
CA THR A 17 7.21 0.15 -13.45
C THR A 17 8.03 0.72 -14.61
N SER A 18 9.34 0.92 -14.41
CA SER A 18 10.25 1.16 -15.53
C SER A 18 10.87 -0.16 -16.04
N VAL A 19 10.43 -0.53 -17.26
CA VAL A 19 10.95 -1.50 -18.24
C VAL A 19 10.59 -3.00 -18.10
N ALA A 20 9.78 -3.41 -19.09
CA ALA A 20 9.71 -4.69 -19.82
C ALA A 20 9.80 -6.02 -19.04
N GLY A 21 8.63 -6.45 -18.57
CA GLY A 21 8.27 -7.86 -18.45
C GLY A 21 6.76 -7.93 -18.61
N SER A 22 6.30 -8.43 -19.78
CA SER A 22 4.91 -8.74 -20.17
C SER A 22 3.84 -8.30 -19.15
N ALA A 23 3.04 -7.30 -19.49
CA ALA A 23 1.85 -6.91 -18.69
C ALA A 23 1.00 -8.13 -18.27
N ARG A 24 1.00 -9.17 -19.10
CA ARG A 24 0.31 -10.43 -18.83
C ARG A 24 0.90 -11.27 -17.68
N ALA A 25 2.22 -11.25 -17.48
CA ALA A 25 2.86 -11.94 -16.35
C ALA A 25 2.59 -11.22 -15.02
N ALA A 26 2.52 -9.88 -15.08
CA ALA A 26 2.10 -9.05 -13.96
C ALA A 26 0.64 -9.29 -13.57
N ASP A 27 -0.26 -9.36 -14.55
CA ASP A 27 -1.68 -9.64 -14.32
C ASP A 27 -1.89 -11.04 -13.72
N LEU A 28 -1.16 -12.04 -14.20
CA LEU A 28 -1.21 -13.40 -13.64
C LEU A 28 -0.71 -13.48 -12.19
N ALA A 29 0.34 -12.72 -11.85
CA ALA A 29 0.84 -12.66 -10.48
C ALA A 29 -0.15 -11.95 -9.54
N ALA A 30 -0.80 -10.87 -10.01
CA ALA A 30 -1.84 -10.19 -9.25
C ALA A 30 -3.09 -11.06 -9.05
N GLN A 31 -3.48 -11.86 -10.06
CA GLN A 31 -4.57 -12.82 -9.95
C GLN A 31 -4.26 -13.94 -8.95
N ALA A 32 -3.05 -14.49 -8.97
CA ALA A 32 -2.63 -15.53 -8.02
C ALA A 32 -2.54 -15.01 -6.57
N GLU A 33 -2.21 -13.73 -6.39
CA GLU A 33 -2.26 -13.07 -5.09
C GLU A 33 -3.70 -12.84 -4.62
N ALA A 34 -4.60 -12.43 -5.53
CA ALA A 34 -6.01 -12.28 -5.24
C ALA A 34 -6.66 -13.59 -4.79
N GLU A 35 -6.34 -14.72 -5.44
CA GLU A 35 -6.84 -16.05 -5.07
C GLU A 35 -6.37 -16.52 -3.67
N ARG A 36 -5.18 -16.09 -3.21
CA ARG A 36 -4.69 -16.38 -1.84
C ARG A 36 -5.49 -15.67 -0.75
N LEU A 37 -6.13 -14.55 -1.09
CA LEU A 37 -6.84 -13.69 -0.12
C LEU A 37 -8.25 -14.20 0.23
N HIS A 38 -8.62 -15.42 -0.18
CA HIS A 38 -9.89 -16.08 0.15
C HIS A 38 -9.85 -16.89 1.47
N ASP A 39 -8.69 -16.96 2.14
CA ASP A 39 -8.48 -17.65 3.42
C ASP A 39 -8.44 -16.67 4.62
N VAL A 40 -8.37 -17.21 5.86
CA VAL A 40 -8.03 -16.41 7.05
C VAL A 40 -6.66 -15.79 6.82
N CYS A 41 -6.58 -14.46 6.74
CA CYS A 41 -5.32 -13.75 6.57
C CYS A 41 -5.12 -12.75 7.72
N SER A 42 -3.87 -12.68 8.19
CA SER A 42 -3.44 -11.63 9.12
C SER A 42 -3.28 -10.34 8.34
N LEU A 43 -3.94 -9.28 8.81
CA LEU A 43 -3.83 -7.94 8.26
C LEU A 43 -3.04 -7.06 9.22
N LEU A 44 -2.26 -6.17 8.65
CA LEU A 44 -1.61 -5.09 9.37
C LEU A 44 -2.45 -3.82 9.17
N LEU A 45 -2.92 -3.25 10.27
CA LEU A 45 -3.68 -1.99 10.32
C LEU A 45 -2.74 -0.81 10.57
N PHE A 46 -2.96 0.28 9.87
CA PHE A 46 -2.25 1.55 10.06
C PHE A 46 -3.17 2.71 9.65
N HIS A 47 -2.73 3.94 9.86
CA HIS A 47 -3.52 5.13 9.45
C HIS A 47 -2.83 5.87 8.32
N ASN A 48 -3.58 6.38 7.35
CA ASN A 48 -3.04 7.35 6.40
C ASN A 48 -3.16 8.76 7.01
N ALA A 49 -4.38 9.16 7.34
CA ALA A 49 -4.71 10.25 8.25
C ALA A 49 -5.43 9.69 9.49
N PRO A 50 -5.58 10.47 10.59
CA PRO A 50 -6.18 9.97 11.83
C PRO A 50 -7.54 9.25 11.67
N ASP A 51 -8.38 9.72 10.74
CA ASP A 51 -9.71 9.15 10.46
C ASP A 51 -9.74 8.21 9.24
N GLU A 52 -8.56 7.83 8.71
CA GLU A 52 -8.41 7.01 7.51
C GLU A 52 -7.64 5.70 7.82
N PRO A 53 -8.28 4.73 8.50
CA PRO A 53 -7.67 3.44 8.78
C PRO A 53 -7.49 2.64 7.48
N CYS A 54 -6.31 2.08 7.33
CA CYS A 54 -5.86 1.31 6.18
C CYS A 54 -5.34 -0.05 6.63
N ALA A 55 -5.40 -1.02 5.74
CA ALA A 55 -4.98 -2.39 6.00
C ALA A 55 -4.20 -2.96 4.83
N VAL A 56 -3.15 -3.72 5.12
CA VAL A 56 -2.42 -4.53 4.14
C VAL A 56 -2.31 -5.96 4.63
N PRO A 57 -2.31 -6.96 3.72
CA PRO A 57 -1.92 -8.32 4.08
C PRO A 57 -0.53 -8.34 4.75
N LEU A 58 -0.43 -9.01 5.90
CA LEU A 58 0.80 -9.04 6.70
C LEU A 58 1.96 -9.74 5.97
N ASP A 59 1.65 -10.73 5.14
CA ASP A 59 2.60 -11.49 4.32
C ASP A 59 3.32 -10.65 3.24
N LEU A 60 2.72 -9.54 2.82
CA LEU A 60 3.36 -8.57 1.92
C LEU A 60 4.38 -7.67 2.62
N VAL A 61 4.34 -7.58 3.94
CA VAL A 61 5.17 -6.69 4.75
C VAL A 61 6.40 -7.45 5.25
N GLN A 62 7.57 -7.09 4.74
CA GLN A 62 8.84 -7.67 5.19
C GLN A 62 9.30 -7.07 6.51
N ARG A 63 9.00 -5.78 6.73
CA ARG A 63 9.45 -5.03 7.90
C ARG A 63 8.62 -3.77 8.12
N ILE A 64 8.54 -3.36 9.38
CA ILE A 64 7.92 -2.09 9.80
C ILE A 64 9.03 -1.24 10.43
N GLU A 65 9.20 -0.03 9.92
CA GLU A 65 10.14 0.96 10.46
C GLU A 65 9.35 2.14 11.03
N ARG A 66 9.56 2.46 12.31
CA ARG A 66 9.12 3.74 12.87
C ARG A 66 10.16 4.80 12.53
N ILE A 67 9.74 5.89 11.90
CA ILE A 67 10.63 6.97 11.50
C ILE A 67 10.08 8.32 11.93
N ALA A 68 10.98 9.28 12.16
CA ALA A 68 10.62 10.68 12.25
C ALA A 68 10.48 11.27 10.84
N PRO A 69 9.64 12.32 10.64
CA PRO A 69 9.42 12.93 9.32
C PRO A 69 10.68 13.45 8.64
N ASP A 70 11.69 13.87 9.41
CA ASP A 70 12.97 14.38 8.93
C ASP A 70 13.87 13.33 8.26
N ARG A 71 13.58 12.03 8.44
CA ARG A 71 14.23 10.93 7.72
C ARG A 71 13.76 10.78 6.27
N ILE A 72 12.71 11.49 5.89
CA ILE A 72 12.18 11.50 4.53
C ILE A 72 12.92 12.56 3.71
N GLU A 73 13.62 12.10 2.70
CA GLU A 73 14.30 12.92 1.72
C GLU A 73 13.43 13.08 0.45
N ARG A 74 13.70 14.11 -0.34
CA ARG A 74 13.11 14.26 -1.67
C ARG A 74 14.20 14.30 -2.73
N ILE A 75 14.31 13.23 -3.52
CA ILE A 75 15.30 13.10 -4.60
C ILE A 75 14.55 12.89 -5.90
N GLY A 76 14.83 13.71 -6.92
CA GLY A 76 14.18 13.58 -8.24
C GLY A 76 12.65 13.73 -8.20
N GLY A 77 12.12 14.49 -7.24
CA GLY A 77 10.67 14.66 -7.02
C GLY A 77 10.00 13.49 -6.28
N GLN A 78 10.74 12.46 -5.90
CA GLN A 78 10.25 11.30 -5.19
C GLN A 78 10.65 11.34 -3.71
N ARG A 79 9.80 10.80 -2.83
CA ARG A 79 10.14 10.63 -1.40
C ARG A 79 11.03 9.41 -1.22
N THR A 80 12.13 9.55 -0.50
CA THR A 80 13.09 8.47 -0.26
C THR A 80 13.54 8.46 1.19
N MET A 81 14.09 7.35 1.67
CA MET A 81 14.83 7.30 2.94
C MET A 81 16.02 6.34 2.83
N GLN A 82 17.06 6.57 3.64
CA GLN A 82 18.15 5.61 3.76
C GLN A 82 17.71 4.37 4.55
N TYR A 83 17.85 3.21 3.93
CA TYR A 83 17.50 1.91 4.49
C TYR A 83 18.53 0.86 4.08
N ARG A 84 19.14 0.18 5.07
CA ARG A 84 20.18 -0.85 4.86
C ARG A 84 21.31 -0.42 3.91
N GLY A 85 21.73 0.85 3.99
CA GLY A 85 22.79 1.41 3.16
C GLY A 85 22.39 1.71 1.71
N SER A 86 21.12 1.61 1.36
CA SER A 86 20.56 1.97 0.05
C SER A 86 19.39 2.96 0.19
N SER A 87 19.03 3.65 -0.89
CA SER A 87 17.85 4.52 -0.91
C SER A 87 16.59 3.68 -1.14
N LEU A 88 15.67 3.71 -0.17
CA LEU A 88 14.34 3.12 -0.29
C LEU A 88 13.36 4.19 -0.76
N LEU A 89 12.58 3.89 -1.79
CA LEU A 89 11.51 4.77 -2.24
C LEU A 89 10.29 4.66 -1.33
N LEU A 90 9.69 5.80 -1.00
CA LEU A 90 8.50 5.92 -0.17
C LEU A 90 7.28 6.36 -0.98
N MET A 91 6.23 5.55 -0.90
CA MET A 91 4.91 5.80 -1.47
C MET A 91 3.92 6.17 -0.39
N THR A 92 2.88 6.91 -0.76
CA THR A 92 1.74 7.26 0.09
C THR A 92 0.46 6.90 -0.62
N LEU A 93 -0.64 6.72 0.12
CA LEU A 93 -1.94 6.47 -0.53
C LEU A 93 -2.45 7.67 -1.31
N ALA A 94 -2.06 8.89 -0.90
CA ALA A 94 -2.35 10.11 -1.64
C ALA A 94 -1.83 10.07 -3.10
N ASP A 95 -0.80 9.26 -3.39
CA ASP A 95 -0.26 9.11 -4.75
C ASP A 95 -1.23 8.39 -5.70
N VAL A 96 -2.18 7.61 -5.16
CA VAL A 96 -2.96 6.65 -5.97
C VAL A 96 -4.47 6.67 -5.73
N ALA A 97 -4.93 7.16 -4.58
CA ALA A 97 -6.30 7.00 -4.11
C ALA A 97 -7.07 8.31 -3.85
N GLY A 98 -6.48 9.49 -4.10
CA GLY A 98 -7.16 10.78 -3.87
C GLY A 98 -7.55 11.03 -2.42
N VAL A 99 -6.83 10.41 -1.49
CA VAL A 99 -6.98 10.57 -0.03
C VAL A 99 -6.14 11.71 0.49
N HIS A 100 -6.32 12.07 1.77
CA HIS A 100 -5.49 13.08 2.40
C HIS A 100 -4.01 12.65 2.45
N PRO A 101 -3.04 13.59 2.49
CA PRO A 101 -1.64 13.24 2.75
C PRO A 101 -1.49 12.54 4.11
N VAL A 102 -0.39 11.80 4.27
CA VAL A 102 -0.06 11.21 5.57
C VAL A 102 0.14 12.32 6.59
N ASP A 103 -0.46 12.18 7.77
CA ASP A 103 -0.28 13.12 8.88
C ASP A 103 1.15 13.04 9.42
N ASP A 104 1.92 14.10 9.21
CA ASP A 104 3.33 14.21 9.61
C ASP A 104 3.52 14.78 11.03
N ALA A 105 2.42 15.09 11.74
CA ALA A 105 2.46 15.50 13.15
C ALA A 105 2.67 14.32 14.12
N GLN A 106 2.60 13.08 13.63
CA GLN A 106 2.76 11.86 14.40
C GLN A 106 4.02 11.09 13.97
N ASP A 107 4.41 10.11 14.78
CA ASP A 107 5.41 9.13 14.34
C ASP A 107 4.92 8.41 13.09
N LEU A 108 5.80 8.34 12.09
CA LEU A 108 5.49 7.70 10.83
C LEU A 108 5.89 6.22 10.88
N ALA A 109 5.12 5.41 10.17
CA ALA A 109 5.42 4.03 9.88
C ALA A 109 5.79 3.87 8.41
N VAL A 110 6.87 3.15 8.13
CA VAL A 110 7.21 2.67 6.79
C VAL A 110 7.05 1.16 6.77
N LEU A 111 6.07 0.69 6.02
CA LEU A 111 5.87 -0.72 5.73
C LEU A 111 6.75 -1.06 4.53
N VAL A 112 7.85 -1.77 4.77
CA VAL A 112 8.77 -2.22 3.73
C VAL A 112 8.20 -3.48 3.09
N CYS A 113 7.80 -3.36 1.83
CA CYS A 113 7.18 -4.44 1.06
C CYS A 113 8.08 -4.83 -0.12
N SER A 114 7.96 -6.07 -0.60
CA SER A 114 8.62 -6.51 -1.85
C SER A 114 7.62 -6.45 -2.98
N VAL A 115 7.87 -5.62 -4.00
CA VAL A 115 7.08 -5.58 -5.23
C VAL A 115 7.98 -5.99 -6.39
N ARG A 116 7.69 -7.15 -6.99
CA ARG A 116 8.46 -7.72 -8.12
C ARG A 116 9.98 -7.79 -7.85
N GLY A 117 10.34 -8.16 -6.62
CA GLY A 117 11.74 -8.31 -6.20
C GLY A 117 12.45 -7.00 -5.87
N ARG A 118 11.74 -5.87 -5.79
CA ARG A 118 12.28 -4.59 -5.33
C ARG A 118 11.62 -4.19 -4.01
N GLU A 119 12.42 -3.72 -3.06
CA GLU A 119 11.91 -3.14 -1.83
C GLU A 119 11.31 -1.76 -2.11
N VAL A 120 10.11 -1.53 -1.58
CA VAL A 120 9.42 -0.24 -1.59
C VAL A 120 8.83 0.00 -0.21
N GLY A 121 8.83 1.25 0.24
CA GLY A 121 8.19 1.64 1.50
C GLY A 121 6.81 2.21 1.25
N LEU A 122 5.78 1.70 1.93
CA LEU A 122 4.49 2.38 2.06
C LEU A 122 4.50 3.18 3.35
N LEU A 123 4.31 4.49 3.23
CA LEU A 123 4.26 5.43 4.33
C LEU A 123 2.84 5.49 4.91
N GLY A 124 2.77 5.49 6.23
CA GLY A 124 1.58 5.75 7.02
C GLY A 124 1.93 6.34 8.38
N ALA A 125 0.92 6.53 9.22
CA ALA A 125 1.05 7.00 10.59
C ALA A 125 0.93 5.83 11.58
N MET A 126 1.63 5.96 12.71
CA MET A 126 1.47 5.10 13.88
C MET A 126 0.11 5.36 14.58
N PRO A 127 -0.41 4.42 15.39
CA PRO A 127 0.12 3.08 15.61
C PRO A 127 -0.14 2.13 14.45
N VAL A 128 0.71 1.11 14.37
CA VAL A 128 0.50 -0.06 13.54
C VAL A 128 0.03 -1.20 14.44
N ASP A 129 -0.99 -1.93 14.02
CA ASP A 129 -1.55 -3.08 14.73
C ASP A 129 -1.70 -4.29 13.80
N VAL A 130 -1.86 -5.49 14.35
CA VAL A 130 -2.06 -6.72 13.59
C VAL A 130 -3.36 -7.37 14.03
N VAL A 131 -4.21 -7.71 13.05
CA VAL A 131 -5.49 -8.38 13.29
C VAL A 131 -5.61 -9.61 12.41
N GLU A 132 -6.16 -10.69 12.95
CA GLU A 132 -6.52 -11.87 12.16
C GLU A 132 -7.99 -11.77 11.76
N THR A 133 -8.28 -11.89 10.47
CA THR A 133 -9.67 -11.91 10.01
C THR A 133 -9.86 -12.78 8.77
N ARG A 134 -11.10 -13.17 8.52
CA ARG A 134 -11.50 -13.75 7.24
C ARG A 134 -11.86 -12.60 6.32
N VAL A 135 -10.99 -12.28 5.37
CA VAL A 135 -11.31 -11.31 4.34
C VAL A 135 -11.84 -12.07 3.14
N MET A 136 -12.96 -11.64 2.57
CA MET A 136 -13.30 -11.99 1.19
C MET A 136 -13.01 -10.76 0.35
N ILE A 137 -11.84 -10.72 -0.29
CA ILE A 137 -11.51 -9.62 -1.21
C ILE A 137 -12.21 -9.90 -2.53
N ASP A 138 -13.45 -9.41 -2.67
CA ASP A 138 -14.17 -9.47 -3.94
C ASP A 138 -13.67 -8.33 -4.85
N GLN A 139 -12.86 -8.67 -5.85
CA GLN A 139 -12.39 -7.70 -6.84
C GLN A 139 -13.46 -7.35 -7.90
N ALA A 140 -14.70 -7.81 -7.79
CA ALA A 140 -15.80 -7.44 -8.70
C ALA A 140 -16.41 -6.05 -8.41
N THR A 141 -15.62 -5.01 -8.15
CA THR A 141 -16.17 -3.63 -8.09
C THR A 141 -15.20 -2.58 -8.64
N HIS A 142 -14.77 -2.78 -9.88
CA HIS A 142 -14.40 -1.66 -10.76
C HIS A 142 -15.52 -1.38 -11.77
N ARG A 143 -16.71 -1.01 -11.28
CA ARG A 143 -17.69 -0.19 -12.03
C ARG A 143 -18.52 0.62 -11.04
N GLN A 144 -18.18 1.90 -10.88
CA GLN A 144 -19.22 2.89 -10.67
C GLN A 144 -20.23 2.74 -11.81
N ARG A 145 -21.42 2.22 -11.50
CA ARG A 145 -22.60 2.43 -12.32
C ARG A 145 -23.55 3.21 -11.43
N ALA A 146 -23.70 4.49 -11.77
CA ALA A 146 -24.72 5.36 -11.19
C ALA A 146 -26.06 4.60 -11.14
N SER A 147 -26.68 4.58 -9.96
CA SER A 147 -28.03 4.03 -9.81
C SER A 147 -29.02 5.03 -10.43
N PRO A 148 -29.95 4.61 -11.30
CA PRO A 148 -31.05 5.45 -11.72
C PRO A 148 -32.03 5.63 -10.55
N VAL A 149 -32.36 6.88 -10.25
CA VAL A 149 -33.46 7.25 -9.35
C VAL A 149 -34.78 6.71 -9.92
N PRO A 150 -35.54 5.87 -9.19
CA PRO A 150 -36.88 5.48 -9.60
C PRO A 150 -37.86 6.66 -9.41
N PRO A 151 -38.94 6.73 -10.22
CA PRO A 151 -39.88 7.85 -10.27
C PRO A 151 -40.69 8.03 -8.97
#